data_AF-A0A1F4ZU86-F1
#
_entry.id   AF-A0A1F4ZU86-F1
#
_cell.length_a   1.000
_cell.length_b   1.000
_cell.length_c   1.000
_cell.angle_alpha   90.00
_cell.angle_beta   90.00
_cell.angle_gamma   90.00
#
_symmetry.space_group_name_H-M   'P 1'
#
loop_
_entity.id
_entity.type
_entity.pdbx_description
1 polymer ?
#
loop_
_entity_poly.entity_id
_entity_poly.type
_entity_poly.pdbx_seq_one_letter_code
_entity_poly.pdbx_strand_id
1 'polypeptide(L)'
;MAIGWLLDLASAESYFEDERLETAAWDALFAMDTTGLYAEKALLNAFNRLYYDRKYILPTYAEASAAQLVKLRKAQCEMAYYLAQHLADEDRRKGIQAQGVVKSGVVQEDYDPKWLDRIPVPPFVDALLSEFKGGGPLHIANVERDEDESADEKVHEF
;
A
#
# COMPACT_ATOMS: atom_id res chain seq x y z
N MET A 1 -17.79 -8.13 -15.26
CA MET A 1 -16.34 -8.40 -15.25
C MET A 1 -15.86 -7.99 -13.88
N ALA A 2 -15.06 -8.80 -13.18
CA ALA A 2 -14.62 -8.49 -11.83
C ALA A 2 -13.75 -7.21 -11.81
N ILE A 3 -13.93 -6.38 -10.80
CA ILE A 3 -13.15 -5.17 -10.55
C ILE A 3 -12.10 -5.53 -9.49
N GLY A 4 -10.98 -6.12 -9.90
CA GLY A 4 -9.97 -6.62 -8.95
C GLY A 4 -10.50 -7.78 -8.11
N TRP A 5 -10.62 -7.60 -6.79
CA TRP A 5 -11.16 -8.61 -5.87
C TRP A 5 -12.68 -8.54 -5.67
N LEU A 6 -13.33 -7.53 -6.26
CA LEU A 6 -14.78 -7.32 -6.24
C LEU A 6 -15.43 -7.89 -7.50
N LEU A 7 -16.64 -8.41 -7.39
CA LEU A 7 -17.41 -8.91 -8.55
C LEU A 7 -17.91 -7.75 -9.42
N ASP A 8 -18.35 -6.68 -8.77
CA ASP A 8 -19.00 -5.51 -9.35
C ASP A 8 -19.04 -4.35 -8.33
N LEU A 9 -19.62 -3.22 -8.75
CA LEU A 9 -19.81 -2.05 -7.91
C LEU A 9 -20.78 -2.32 -6.74
N ALA A 10 -21.85 -3.10 -6.96
CA ALA A 10 -22.82 -3.44 -5.92
C ALA A 10 -22.16 -4.16 -4.73
N SER A 11 -21.19 -5.05 -5.00
CA SER A 11 -20.40 -5.70 -3.96
C SER A 11 -19.60 -4.71 -3.11
N ALA A 12 -19.18 -3.59 -3.68
CA ALA A 12 -18.48 -2.52 -2.96
C ALA A 12 -19.47 -1.68 -2.13
N GLU A 13 -20.64 -1.36 -2.70
CA GLU A 13 -21.71 -0.63 -2.00
C GLU A 13 -22.17 -1.37 -0.74
N SER A 14 -22.41 -2.69 -0.82
CA SER A 14 -22.76 -3.49 0.36
C SER A 14 -21.69 -3.42 1.45
N TYR A 15 -20.40 -3.38 1.10
CA TYR A 15 -19.35 -3.19 2.11
C TYR A 15 -19.46 -1.84 2.82
N PHE A 16 -19.65 -0.75 2.08
CA PHE A 16 -19.75 0.58 2.66
C PHE A 16 -21.00 0.75 3.52
N GLU A 17 -22.14 0.25 3.05
CA GLU A 17 -23.41 0.34 3.77
C GLU A 17 -23.42 -0.57 5.01
N ASP A 18 -23.07 -1.85 4.86
CA ASP A 18 -23.26 -2.84 5.91
C ASP A 18 -22.15 -2.81 6.97
N GLU A 19 -20.90 -2.58 6.56
CA GLU A 19 -19.76 -2.63 7.47
C GLU A 19 -19.27 -1.26 7.92
N ARG A 20 -19.19 -0.30 7.00
CA ARG A 20 -18.68 1.05 7.30
C ARG A 20 -19.78 2.01 7.79
N LEU A 21 -21.05 1.66 7.56
CA LEU A 21 -22.21 2.53 7.79
C LEU A 21 -22.08 3.87 7.04
N GLU A 22 -21.48 3.83 5.85
CA GLU A 22 -21.24 4.98 4.99
C GLU A 22 -22.09 4.87 3.73
N THR A 23 -23.16 5.66 3.64
CA THR A 23 -24.07 5.66 2.49
C THR A 23 -23.66 6.65 1.40
N ALA A 24 -22.73 7.57 1.70
CA ALA A 24 -22.32 8.64 0.79
C ALA A 24 -20.89 8.43 0.24
N ALA A 25 -20.38 7.18 0.30
CA ALA A 25 -18.98 6.87 -0.02
C ALA A 25 -18.55 7.37 -1.41
N TRP A 26 -19.51 7.40 -2.34
CA TRP A 26 -19.29 7.67 -3.75
C TRP A 26 -19.95 8.97 -4.23
N ASP A 27 -20.65 9.73 -3.38
CA ASP A 27 -21.48 10.87 -3.78
C ASP A 27 -20.69 11.89 -4.63
N ALA A 28 -19.46 12.19 -4.23
CA ALA A 28 -18.59 13.11 -4.95
C ALA A 28 -18.24 12.61 -6.36
N LEU A 29 -18.12 11.30 -6.55
CA LEU A 29 -17.86 10.68 -7.85
C LEU A 29 -19.14 10.55 -8.68
N PHE A 30 -20.27 10.23 -8.06
CA PHE A 30 -21.58 10.19 -8.72
C PHE A 30 -22.05 11.57 -9.17
N ALA A 31 -21.63 12.64 -8.50
CA ALA A 31 -21.83 14.02 -8.95
C ALA A 31 -21.09 14.33 -10.26
N MET A 32 -20.00 13.61 -10.58
CA MET A 32 -19.26 13.74 -11.84
C MET A 32 -19.80 12.83 -12.94
N ASP A 33 -20.30 11.64 -12.56
CA ASP A 33 -20.95 10.69 -13.46
C ASP A 33 -21.94 9.79 -12.71
N THR A 34 -23.21 9.86 -13.10
CA THR A 34 -24.27 9.08 -12.47
C THR A 34 -24.25 7.60 -12.86
N THR A 35 -23.43 7.18 -13.84
CA THR A 35 -23.32 5.77 -14.25
C THR A 35 -22.42 4.93 -13.35
N GLY A 36 -21.68 5.57 -12.42
CA GLY A 36 -20.76 4.88 -11.51
C GLY A 36 -19.38 4.60 -12.11
N LEU A 37 -19.10 5.08 -13.33
CA LEU A 37 -17.84 4.81 -14.04
C LEU A 37 -16.61 5.28 -13.24
N TYR A 38 -16.71 6.42 -12.55
CA TYR A 38 -15.60 6.92 -11.73
C TYR A 38 -15.39 6.10 -10.45
N ALA A 39 -16.45 5.55 -9.86
CA ALA A 39 -16.33 4.64 -8.72
C ALA A 39 -15.65 3.33 -9.14
N GLU A 40 -16.03 2.74 -10.30
CA GLU A 40 -15.35 1.56 -10.84
C GLU A 40 -13.87 1.83 -11.13
N LYS A 41 -13.54 3.01 -11.70
CA LYS A 41 -12.15 3.42 -11.94
C LYS A 41 -11.37 3.61 -10.64
N ALA A 42 -11.98 4.17 -9.60
CA ALA A 42 -11.35 4.31 -8.29
C ALA A 42 -11.03 2.94 -7.67
N LEU A 43 -11.98 2.00 -7.73
CA LEU A 43 -11.79 0.62 -7.29
C LEU A 43 -10.69 -0.10 -8.08
N LEU A 44 -10.63 0.09 -9.39
CA LEU A 44 -9.58 -0.51 -10.22
C LEU A 44 -8.20 0.09 -9.93
N ASN A 45 -8.13 1.41 -9.72
CA ASN A 45 -6.88 2.07 -9.33
C ASN A 45 -6.39 1.60 -7.96
N ALA A 46 -7.30 1.46 -7.00
CA ALA A 46 -7.01 0.88 -5.70
C ALA A 46 -6.47 -0.56 -5.81
N PHE A 47 -7.12 -1.40 -6.62
CA PHE A 47 -6.63 -2.76 -6.90
C PHE A 47 -5.20 -2.74 -7.44
N ASN A 48 -4.94 -1.97 -8.50
CA ASN A 48 -3.61 -1.89 -9.11
C ASN A 48 -2.56 -1.42 -8.11
N ARG A 49 -2.89 -0.40 -7.31
CA ARG A 49 -1.97 0.18 -6.33
C ARG A 49 -1.60 -0.81 -5.22
N LEU A 50 -2.53 -1.65 -4.80
CA LEU A 50 -2.27 -2.70 -3.80
C LEU A 50 -1.57 -3.91 -4.43
N TYR A 51 -2.05 -4.39 -5.56
CA TYR A 51 -1.56 -5.61 -6.22
C TYR A 51 -0.09 -5.48 -6.65
N TYR A 52 0.31 -4.29 -7.11
CA TYR A 52 1.69 -4.02 -7.53
C TYR A 52 2.57 -3.43 -6.41
N ASP A 53 2.07 -3.26 -5.19
CA ASP A 53 2.92 -2.85 -4.07
C ASP A 53 3.80 -4.02 -3.62
N ARG A 54 5.11 -3.83 -3.72
CA ARG A 54 6.14 -4.80 -3.35
C ARG A 54 6.10 -5.23 -1.88
N LYS A 55 5.39 -4.50 -1.01
CA LYS A 55 5.20 -4.88 0.40
C LYS A 55 4.35 -6.15 0.56
N TYR A 56 3.47 -6.43 -0.40
CA TYR A 56 2.51 -7.53 -0.29
C TYR A 56 2.70 -8.55 -1.40
N ILE A 57 2.34 -9.79 -1.10
CA ILE A 57 2.20 -10.87 -2.07
C ILE A 57 0.72 -11.23 -2.09
N LEU A 58 -0.02 -10.65 -3.03
CA LEU A 58 -1.48 -10.75 -3.08
C LEU A 58 -1.92 -11.71 -4.19
N PRO A 59 -2.80 -12.69 -3.89
CA PRO A 59 -3.38 -13.55 -4.90
C PRO A 59 -4.37 -12.78 -5.78
N THR A 60 -4.58 -13.22 -7.01
CA THR A 60 -5.68 -12.73 -7.84
C THR A 60 -7.03 -13.23 -7.33
N TYR A 61 -8.14 -12.68 -7.85
CA TYR A 61 -9.50 -13.14 -7.50
C TYR A 61 -9.67 -14.66 -7.61
N ALA A 62 -9.10 -15.27 -8.66
CA ALA A 62 -9.24 -16.69 -8.93
C ALA A 62 -8.38 -17.59 -8.01
N GLU A 63 -7.30 -17.04 -7.44
CA GLU A 63 -6.35 -17.77 -6.60
C GLU A 63 -6.67 -17.63 -5.10
N ALA A 64 -7.35 -16.55 -4.72
CA ALA A 64 -7.65 -16.25 -3.33
C ALA A 64 -8.70 -17.22 -2.76
N SER A 65 -8.45 -17.72 -1.55
CA SER A 65 -9.47 -18.43 -0.78
C SER A 65 -10.62 -17.50 -0.38
N ALA A 66 -11.78 -18.05 -0.04
CA ALA A 66 -12.94 -17.27 0.40
C ALA A 66 -12.63 -16.34 1.59
N ALA A 67 -11.82 -16.81 2.56
CA ALA A 67 -11.42 -16.01 3.71
C ALA A 67 -10.47 -14.85 3.32
N GLN A 68 -9.56 -15.09 2.37
CA GLN A 68 -8.67 -14.04 1.86
C GLN A 68 -9.45 -12.99 1.06
N LEU A 69 -10.41 -13.43 0.22
CA LEU A 69 -11.25 -12.53 -0.56
C LEU A 69 -11.99 -11.52 0.31
N VAL A 70 -12.46 -11.92 1.50
CA VAL A 70 -13.08 -10.98 2.45
C VAL A 70 -12.14 -9.83 2.77
N LYS A 71 -10.89 -10.12 3.16
CA LYS A 71 -9.91 -9.08 3.53
C LYS A 71 -9.46 -8.25 2.34
N LEU A 72 -9.23 -8.87 1.20
CA LEU A 72 -8.79 -8.21 -0.03
C LEU A 72 -9.85 -7.24 -0.56
N ARG A 73 -11.14 -7.62 -0.49
CA ARG A 73 -12.26 -6.72 -0.85
C ARG A 73 -12.31 -5.51 0.06
N LYS A 74 -12.21 -5.70 1.38
CA LYS A 74 -12.17 -4.58 2.34
C LYS A 74 -10.99 -3.66 2.06
N ALA A 75 -9.80 -4.21 1.88
CA ALA A 75 -8.60 -3.43 1.56
C ALA A 75 -8.77 -2.62 0.26
N GLN A 76 -9.35 -3.20 -0.79
CA GLN A 76 -9.62 -2.50 -2.04
C GLN A 76 -10.64 -1.38 -1.88
N CYS A 77 -11.75 -1.61 -1.18
CA CYS A 77 -12.76 -0.58 -0.90
C CYS A 77 -12.16 0.56 -0.08
N GLU A 78 -11.46 0.24 1.02
CA GLU A 78 -10.80 1.22 1.88
C GLU A 78 -9.76 2.05 1.13
N MET A 79 -8.95 1.41 0.29
CA MET A 79 -7.99 2.11 -0.54
C MET A 79 -8.66 2.98 -1.60
N ALA A 80 -9.75 2.53 -2.21
CA ALA A 80 -10.49 3.32 -3.18
C ALA A 80 -11.13 4.55 -2.57
N TYR A 81 -11.73 4.42 -1.38
CA TYR A 81 -12.31 5.54 -0.65
C TYR A 81 -11.23 6.56 -0.24
N TYR A 82 -10.08 6.08 0.23
CA TYR A 82 -8.93 6.93 0.50
C TYR A 82 -8.48 7.70 -0.74
N LEU A 83 -8.30 7.02 -1.88
CA LEU A 83 -7.87 7.65 -3.13
C LEU A 83 -8.89 8.65 -3.65
N ALA A 84 -10.19 8.36 -3.53
CA ALA A 84 -11.24 9.29 -3.94
C ALA A 84 -11.15 10.65 -3.22
N GLN A 85 -10.68 10.66 -1.97
CA GLN A 85 -10.55 11.88 -1.18
C GLN A 85 -9.16 12.53 -1.28
N HIS A 86 -8.11 11.73 -1.37
CA HIS A 86 -6.74 12.20 -1.13
C HIS A 86 -5.81 12.15 -2.34
N LEU A 87 -6.20 11.52 -3.46
CA LEU A 87 -5.33 11.36 -4.63
C LEU A 87 -4.78 12.72 -5.14
N ALA A 88 -5.62 13.75 -5.22
CA ALA A 88 -5.20 15.06 -5.69
C ALA A 88 -4.16 15.72 -4.77
N ASP A 89 -4.20 15.45 -3.46
CA ASP A 89 -3.21 15.97 -2.52
C ASP A 89 -1.90 15.17 -2.59
N GLU A 90 -1.99 13.84 -2.70
CA GLU A 90 -0.83 12.97 -2.91
C GLU A 90 -0.06 13.33 -4.17
N ASP A 91 -0.75 13.54 -5.29
CA ASP A 91 -0.14 13.91 -6.57
C ASP A 91 0.61 15.25 -6.47
N ARG A 92 0.05 16.22 -5.74
CA ARG A 92 0.73 17.50 -5.48
C ARG A 92 1.97 17.32 -4.64
N ARG A 93 1.90 16.53 -3.55
CA ARG A 93 3.05 16.23 -2.70
C ARG A 93 4.15 15.52 -3.50
N LYS A 94 3.79 14.56 -4.34
CA LYS A 94 4.72 13.87 -5.25
C LYS A 94 5.32 14.81 -6.29
N GLY A 95 4.54 15.73 -6.84
CA GLY A 95 5.04 16.77 -7.75
C GLY A 95 6.08 17.67 -7.07
N ILE A 96 5.85 18.06 -5.81
CA ILE A 96 6.79 18.84 -5.01
C ILE A 96 8.09 18.05 -4.75
N GLN A 97 7.98 16.76 -4.40
CA GLN A 97 9.14 15.87 -4.25
C GLN A 97 9.94 15.73 -5.54
N ALA A 98 9.26 15.58 -6.68
CA ALA A 98 9.89 15.45 -8.00
C ALA A 98 10.68 16.71 -8.41
N GLN A 99 10.32 17.87 -7.86
CA GLN A 99 11.07 19.13 -8.03
C GLN A 99 12.31 19.22 -7.11
N GLY A 100 12.61 18.18 -6.32
CA GLY A 100 13.77 18.12 -5.44
C GLY A 100 13.57 18.76 -4.06
N VAL A 101 12.32 19.09 -3.69
CA VAL A 101 12.02 19.65 -2.36
C VAL A 101 12.10 18.54 -1.32
N VAL A 102 13.01 18.70 -0.34
CA VAL A 102 13.25 17.72 0.73
C VAL A 102 12.56 18.06 2.05
N LYS A 103 12.10 19.31 2.23
CA LYS A 103 11.40 19.77 3.43
C LYS A 103 10.48 20.95 3.11
N SER A 104 9.26 20.92 3.63
CA SER A 104 8.33 22.05 3.61
C SER A 104 8.46 22.85 4.90
N GLY A 105 8.86 24.11 4.82
CA GLY A 105 8.97 24.97 6.02
C GLY A 105 7.63 25.39 6.63
N VAL A 106 6.55 25.39 5.84
CA VAL A 106 5.21 25.82 6.28
C VAL A 106 4.45 24.68 6.95
N VAL A 107 4.49 23.49 6.35
CA VAL A 107 3.78 22.30 6.87
C VAL A 107 4.69 21.43 7.75
N GLN A 108 5.99 21.79 7.84
CA GLN A 108 7.01 21.04 8.57
C GLN A 108 7.11 19.56 8.16
N GLU A 109 6.70 19.23 6.94
CA GLU A 109 6.82 17.89 6.37
C GLU A 109 8.23 17.69 5.82
N ASP A 110 8.84 16.55 6.15
CA ASP A 110 10.07 16.07 5.55
C ASP A 110 9.74 15.09 4.42
N TYR A 111 10.40 15.26 3.27
CA TYR A 111 10.22 14.42 2.10
C TYR A 111 11.49 13.59 1.86
N ASP A 112 11.41 12.29 2.13
CA ASP A 112 12.53 11.38 1.85
C ASP A 112 12.67 11.16 0.33
N PRO A 113 13.81 11.53 -0.30
CA PRO A 113 14.05 11.29 -1.72
C PRO A 113 13.92 9.82 -2.12
N LYS A 114 14.20 8.89 -1.18
CA LYS A 114 14.07 7.43 -1.42
C LYS A 114 12.62 6.99 -1.54
N TRP A 115 11.67 7.84 -1.16
CA TRP A 115 10.25 7.53 -1.23
C TRP A 115 9.61 8.05 -2.51
N LEU A 116 10.34 8.70 -3.42
CA LEU A 116 9.78 9.21 -4.68
C LEU A 116 9.02 8.11 -5.44
N ASP A 117 9.63 6.93 -5.57
CA ASP A 117 9.06 5.76 -6.24
C ASP A 117 8.06 4.98 -5.38
N ARG A 118 7.95 5.33 -4.08
CA ARG A 118 7.05 4.65 -3.16
C ARG A 118 5.75 5.40 -3.07
N ILE A 119 4.70 4.67 -3.34
CA ILE A 119 3.35 5.18 -3.21
C ILE A 119 2.83 4.73 -1.83
N PRO A 120 2.44 5.66 -0.94
CA PRO A 120 2.03 5.28 0.41
C PRO A 120 0.73 4.48 0.39
N VAL A 121 0.65 3.51 1.31
CA VAL A 121 -0.57 2.75 1.62
C VAL A 121 -1.00 3.17 3.02
N PRO A 122 -2.28 3.55 3.22
CA PRO A 122 -2.74 4.00 4.52
C PRO A 122 -2.59 2.91 5.60
N PRO A 123 -2.31 3.28 6.87
CA PRO A 123 -2.07 2.31 7.95
C PRO A 123 -3.23 1.32 8.18
N PHE A 124 -4.48 1.74 7.98
CA PHE A 124 -5.65 0.86 8.11
C PHE A 124 -5.71 -0.19 7.00
N VAL A 125 -5.31 0.16 5.78
CA VAL A 125 -5.20 -0.80 4.66
C VAL A 125 -4.02 -1.75 4.91
N ASP A 126 -2.89 -1.23 5.41
CA ASP A 126 -1.73 -2.05 5.79
C ASP A 126 -2.05 -3.05 6.91
N ALA A 127 -2.90 -2.67 7.87
CA ALA A 127 -3.39 -3.57 8.91
C ALA A 127 -4.27 -4.69 8.36
N LEU A 128 -5.18 -4.37 7.43
CA LEU A 128 -6.02 -5.36 6.72
C LEU A 128 -5.19 -6.36 5.91
N LEU A 129 -4.07 -5.90 5.33
CA LEU A 129 -3.19 -6.70 4.48
C LEU A 129 -2.00 -7.32 5.23
N SER A 130 -1.98 -7.24 6.56
CA SER A 130 -0.85 -7.67 7.39
C SER A 130 -0.42 -9.13 7.16
N GLU A 131 -1.37 -10.03 6.90
CA GLU A 131 -1.09 -11.45 6.61
C GLU A 131 -0.50 -11.72 5.23
N PHE A 132 -0.62 -10.75 4.31
CA PHE A 132 -0.10 -10.83 2.95
C PHE A 132 1.26 -10.16 2.81
N LYS A 133 1.84 -9.63 3.90
CA LYS A 133 3.17 -9.04 3.86
C LYS A 133 4.18 -10.11 3.46
N GLY A 134 4.80 -9.91 2.30
CA GLY A 134 5.92 -10.73 1.89
C GLY A 134 7.04 -10.54 2.91
N GLY A 135 7.62 -11.63 3.41
CA GLY A 135 8.86 -11.53 4.19
C GLY A 135 9.83 -10.67 3.39
N GLY A 136 10.32 -9.57 3.98
CA GLY A 136 11.31 -8.73 3.34
C GLY A 136 12.51 -9.56 2.88
N PRO A 137 13.31 -9.09 1.91
CA PRO A 137 14.54 -9.78 1.55
C PRO A 137 15.29 -10.10 2.85
N LEU A 138 15.53 -11.38 3.10
CA LEU A 138 16.41 -11.84 4.15
C LEU A 138 17.74 -11.14 3.89
N HIS A 139 17.99 -10.06 4.62
CA HIS A 139 19.35 -9.60 4.80
C HIS A 139 20.00 -10.71 5.62
N ILE A 140 20.59 -11.68 4.92
CA ILE A 140 21.70 -12.42 5.47
C ILE A 140 22.74 -11.32 5.71
N ALA A 141 22.68 -10.70 6.89
CA ALA A 141 23.88 -10.14 7.46
C ALA A 141 24.84 -11.32 7.43
N ASN A 142 25.92 -11.20 6.66
CA ASN A 142 27.08 -12.02 6.92
C ASN A 142 27.36 -11.77 8.40
N VAL A 143 26.94 -12.71 9.25
CA VAL A 143 27.50 -12.86 10.57
C VAL A 143 28.94 -13.19 10.25
N GLU A 144 29.78 -12.17 10.21
CA GLU A 144 31.22 -12.37 10.18
C GLU A 144 31.49 -13.30 11.35
N ARG A 145 31.87 -14.53 11.00
CA ARG A 145 32.34 -15.53 11.93
C ARG A 145 33.60 -14.91 12.49
N ASP A 146 33.51 -14.40 13.71
CA ASP A 146 34.58 -13.77 14.49
C ASP A 146 35.61 -14.86 14.87
N GLU A 147 36.21 -15.47 13.86
CA GLU A 147 37.32 -16.42 13.94
C GLU A 147 38.57 -15.74 13.37
N ASP A 148 38.95 -14.61 13.95
CA ASP A 148 40.36 -14.23 14.02
C ASP A 148 40.81 -14.43 15.47
N GLU A 149 40.97 -15.71 15.80
CA GLU A 149 41.71 -16.19 16.96
C GLU A 149 43.17 -15.72 16.81
N SER A 150 43.51 -14.55 17.36
CA SER A 150 44.88 -14.10 17.46
C SER A 150 45.61 -14.96 18.49
N ALA A 151 46.13 -16.10 18.04
CA ALA A 151 47.13 -16.86 18.79
C ALA A 151 48.40 -16.00 18.86
N ASP A 152 48.61 -15.36 20.01
CA ASP A 152 49.87 -14.69 20.36
C ASP A 152 51.02 -15.71 20.33
N GLU A 153 51.69 -15.82 19.20
CA GLU A 153 52.95 -16.54 19.06
C GLU A 153 54.04 -15.69 19.75
N LYS A 154 54.22 -15.92 21.04
CA LYS A 154 55.34 -15.34 21.81
C LYS A 154 56.66 -15.92 21.29
N VAL A 155 57.28 -15.22 20.35
CA VAL A 155 58.68 -15.41 19.97
C VAL A 155 59.54 -14.97 21.15
N HIS A 156 60.15 -15.94 21.84
CA HIS A 156 61.21 -15.69 22.82
C HIS A 156 62.53 -15.47 22.07
N GLU A 157 63.00 -14.23 22.03
CA GLU A 157 64.42 -13.91 21.84
C GLU A 157 64.98 -13.41 23.19
N PHE A 158 65.82 -14.25 23.82
CA PHE A 158 67.13 -13.98 24.43
C PHE A 158 67.54 -15.15 25.33
#